data_AF-A0A846CH90-F1
#
_entry.id   AF-A0A846CH90-F1
#
_cell.length_a   1.000
_cell.length_b   1.000
_cell.length_c   1.000
_cell.angle_alpha   90.00
_cell.angle_beta   90.00
_cell.angle_gamma   90.00
#
_symmetry.space_group_name_H-M   'P 1'
#
loop_
_entity.id
_entity.type
_entity.pdbx_description
1 polymer ?
#
loop_
_entity_poly.entity_id
_entity_poly.type
_entity_poly.pdbx_seq_one_letter_code
_entity_poly.pdbx_strand_id
1 'polypeptide(L)' 'MSAKYTYHQAVKNALTKDGWKITFDPYPIKYEEVKLFADLAGEKTIYATREGKQIVIEIKSSLSRSPMREFETALG' A
#
# COMPACT_ATOMS: atom_id res chain seq x y z
N MET A 1 13.68 -11.75 -7.73
CA MET A 1 12.67 -10.77 -7.27
C MET A 1 12.03 -11.33 -6.01
N SER A 2 11.96 -10.57 -4.91
CA SER A 2 11.22 -10.99 -3.71
C SER A 2 9.72 -11.04 -4.02
N ALA A 3 8.99 -12.01 -3.46
CA ALA A 3 7.54 -12.16 -3.63
C ALA A 3 6.75 -10.91 -3.21
N LYS A 4 7.38 -10.03 -2.40
CA LYS A 4 6.84 -8.72 -2.02
C LYS A 4 6.67 -7.76 -3.23
N TYR A 5 7.53 -7.86 -4.24
CA TYR A 5 7.52 -6.92 -5.38
C TYR A 5 6.65 -7.37 -6.56
N THR A 6 6.07 -8.57 -6.52
CA THR A 6 5.35 -9.15 -7.67
C THR A 6 4.19 -8.28 -8.15
N TYR A 7 3.41 -7.70 -7.23
CA TYR A 7 2.24 -6.88 -7.58
C TYR A 7 2.41 -5.39 -7.31
N HIS A 8 3.54 -4.97 -6.74
CA HIS A 8 3.77 -3.57 -6.36
C HIS A 8 3.51 -2.60 -7.52
N GLN A 9 4.16 -2.84 -8.65
CA GLN A 9 4.02 -1.99 -9.83
C GLN A 9 2.62 -2.08 -10.45
N ALA A 10 2.00 -3.26 -10.43
CA ALA A 10 0.65 -3.45 -10.96
C ALA A 10 -0.38 -2.64 -10.17
N VAL A 11 -0.31 -2.68 -8.84
CA VAL A 11 -1.17 -1.90 -7.93
C VAL A 11 -0.92 -0.41 -8.10
N LYS A 12 0.35 0.02 -8.11
CA LYS A 12 0.71 1.43 -8.34
C LYS A 12 0.15 1.96 -9.66
N ASN A 13 0.26 1.17 -10.72
CA ASN A 13 -0.27 1.51 -12.05
C ASN A 13 -1.81 1.59 -12.04
N ALA A 14 -2.48 0.66 -11.35
CA ALA A 14 -3.94 0.66 -11.22
C ALA A 14 -4.45 1.91 -10.48
N LEU A 15 -3.82 2.26 -9.36
CA LEU A 15 -4.14 3.46 -8.58
C LEU A 15 -3.94 4.74 -9.39
N THR A 16 -2.80 4.85 -10.10
CA THR A 16 -2.53 5.99 -10.98
C THR A 16 -3.60 6.12 -12.08
N LYS A 17 -4.01 4.99 -12.68
CA LYS A 17 -5.08 4.97 -13.71
C LYS A 17 -6.47 5.32 -13.14
N ASP A 18 -6.73 5.02 -11.87
CA ASP A 18 -7.95 5.43 -11.15
C ASP A 18 -7.88 6.89 -10.63
N GLY A 19 -6.81 7.63 -10.97
CA GLY A 19 -6.66 9.05 -10.63
C GLY A 19 -6.13 9.30 -9.22
N TRP A 20 -5.57 8.30 -8.54
CA TRP A 20 -4.81 8.51 -7.32
C TRP A 20 -3.40 9.00 -7.65
N LYS A 21 -2.96 10.03 -6.94
CA LYS A 21 -1.58 10.49 -6.94
C LYS A 21 -0.84 9.77 -5.82
N ILE A 22 0.15 8.97 -6.18
CA ILE A 22 1.03 8.31 -5.21
C ILE A 22 1.97 9.36 -4.61
N THR A 23 1.94 9.53 -3.29
CA THR A 23 2.74 10.53 -2.56
C THR A 23 3.96 9.93 -1.89
N PHE A 24 3.90 8.63 -1.54
CA PHE A 24 5.01 7.88 -0.95
C PHE A 24 5.07 6.44 -1.47
N ASP A 25 6.28 5.92 -1.63
CA ASP A 25 6.61 4.58 -2.11
C ASP A 25 8.07 4.26 -1.69
N PRO A 26 8.33 3.72 -0.48
CA PRO A 26 7.37 3.36 0.59
C PRO A 26 6.98 4.54 1.49
N TYR A 27 5.92 4.36 2.29
CA TYR A 27 5.48 5.33 3.30
C TYR A 27 6.04 4.99 4.69
N PRO A 28 6.93 5.83 5.27
CA PRO A 28 7.47 5.59 6.60
C PRO A 28 6.43 5.92 7.68
N ILE A 29 6.25 5.00 8.63
CA ILE A 29 5.40 5.16 9.80
C ILE A 29 6.30 5.12 11.04
N LYS A 30 6.27 6.20 11.82
CA LYS A 30 6.99 6.29 13.10
C LYS A 30 5.99 6.15 14.24
N TYR A 31 6.14 5.10 15.05
CA TYR A 31 5.36 4.90 16.25
C TYR A 31 6.30 4.64 17.43
N GLU A 32 6.38 5.59 18.35
CA GLU A 32 7.35 5.60 19.45
C GLU A 32 8.79 5.34 18.95
N GLU A 33 9.42 4.26 19.42
CA GLU A 33 10.77 3.83 19.04
C GLU A 33 10.79 2.88 17.83
N VAL A 34 9.62 2.50 17.31
CA VAL A 34 9.48 1.55 16.19
C VAL A 34 9.34 2.31 14.86
N LYS A 35 10.09 1.84 13.86
CA LYS A 35 9.97 2.29 12.46
C LYS A 35 9.30 1.20 11.64
N LEU A 36 8.13 1.53 11.10
CA LEU A 36 7.36 0.69 10.19
C LEU A 36 7.32 1.35 8.80
N PHE A 37 6.96 0.56 7.78
CA PHE A 37 6.82 1.04 6.42
C PHE A 37 5.62 0.37 5.78
N ALA A 38 4.71 1.19 5.23
CA ALA A 38 3.70 0.69 4.31
C ALA A 38 4.21 0.79 2.87
N ASP A 39 3.71 -0.06 1.99
CA ASP A 39 4.20 -0.16 0.61
C ASP A 39 3.93 1.11 -0.22
N LEU A 40 2.74 1.71 -0.09
CA LEU A 40 2.40 2.97 -0.77
C LEU A 40 1.58 3.89 0.14
N ALA A 41 1.65 5.19 -0.13
CA ALA A 41 0.60 6.12 0.26
C ALA A 41 0.18 6.97 -0.96
N GLY A 42 -1.10 7.29 -1.03
CA GLY A 42 -1.66 8.05 -2.13
C GLY A 42 -2.77 9.00 -1.69
N GLU A 43 -2.96 10.06 -2.46
CA GLU A 43 -4.01 11.06 -2.32
C GLU A 43 -4.86 11.12 -3.60
N LYS A 44 -6.17 11.34 -3.49
CA LYS A 44 -7.03 11.59 -4.66
C LYS A 44 -7.55 13.03 -4.59
N THR A 45 -7.19 13.85 -5.57
CA THR A 45 -7.79 15.17 -5.76
C THR A 45 -9.16 14.97 -6.41
N ILE A 46 -10.22 14.96 -5.62
CA ILE A 46 -11.59 15.01 -6.15
C ILE A 46 -11.88 16.50 -6.43
N TYR A 47 -12.01 16.87 -7.70
CA TYR A 47 -12.54 18.19 -8.06
C TYR A 47 -13.96 18.31 -7.49
N ALA A 48 -14.19 19.40 -6.74
CA ALA A 48 -15.29 19.66 -5.80
C ALA A 48 -15.08 19.01 -4.41
N THR A 49 -14.74 19.86 -3.45
CA THR A 49 -14.39 19.53 -2.08
C THR A 49 -15.53 18.86 -1.30
N ARG A 50 -15.21 17.69 -0.71
CA ARG A 50 -15.46 17.41 0.72
C ARG A 50 -14.33 16.47 1.21
N GLU A 51 -13.28 17.10 1.75
CA GLU A 51 -12.16 16.53 2.52
C GLU A 51 -11.26 15.49 1.81
N GLY A 52 -10.16 15.96 1.21
CA GLY A 52 -9.17 15.17 0.47
C GLY A 52 -8.71 13.89 1.18
N LYS A 53 -9.23 12.75 0.72
CA LYS A 53 -8.96 11.43 1.31
C LYS A 53 -7.53 10.99 1.01
N GLN A 54 -6.82 10.63 2.08
CA GLN A 54 -5.51 9.99 2.01
C GLN A 54 -5.67 8.51 2.34
N ILE A 55 -4.94 7.65 1.62
CA ILE A 55 -4.90 6.21 1.88
C ILE A 55 -3.44 5.76 2.06
N VAL A 56 -3.25 4.83 2.99
CA VAL A 56 -2.01 4.07 3.19
C VAL A 56 -2.31 2.64 2.76
N ILE A 57 -1.41 2.03 2.00
CA ILE A 57 -1.66 0.75 1.31
C ILE A 57 -0.51 -0.21 1.60
N GLU A 58 -0.87 -1.41 2.04
CA GLU A 58 0.02 -2.56 2.13
C GLU A 58 -0.35 -3.56 1.02
N ILE A 59 0.65 -4.10 0.32
CA ILE A 59 0.46 -4.98 -0.84
C ILE A 59 0.93 -6.38 -0.47
N LYS A 60 0.00 -7.35 -0.47
CA LYS A 60 0.30 -8.76 -0.23
C LYS A 60 0.14 -9.57 -1.52
N SER A 61 1.04 -10.52 -1.74
CA SER A 61 1.02 -11.36 -2.93
C SER A 61 0.37 -12.72 -2.74
N SER A 62 0.32 -13.23 -1.50
CA SER A 62 -0.32 -14.50 -1.14
C SER A 62 0.07 -15.68 -2.05
N LEU A 63 1.38 -15.79 -2.35
CA LEU A 63 1.93 -16.76 -3.30
C LEU A 63 2.56 -17.98 -2.61
N SER A 64 2.60 -18.01 -1.28
CA SER A 64 3.17 -19.14 -0.55
C SER A 64 2.29 -20.39 -0.63
N ARG A 65 2.85 -21.53 -0.20
CA ARG A 65 2.08 -22.78 -0.06
C ARG A 65 1.05 -22.76 1.06
N SER A 66 1.10 -21.78 1.97
CA SER A 66 0.15 -21.64 3.09
C SER A 66 -0.49 -20.25 3.08
N PRO A 67 -1.60 -20.08 2.33
CA PRO A 67 -2.33 -18.82 2.30
C PRO A 67 -2.83 -18.38 3.69
N MET A 68 -3.14 -19.34 4.57
CA MET A 68 -3.58 -19.05 5.94
C MET A 68 -2.47 -18.36 6.74
N ARG A 69 -1.22 -18.82 6.62
CA ARG A 69 -0.08 -18.20 7.30
C ARG A 69 0.22 -16.81 6.76
N GLU A 70 0.11 -16.61 5.45
CA GLU A 70 0.25 -15.29 4.84
C GLU A 70 -0.85 -14.34 5.29
N PHE A 71 -2.08 -14.83 5.45
CA PHE A 71 -3.20 -14.06 5.97
C PHE A 71 -2.99 -13.65 7.44
N GLU A 72 -2.59 -14.58 8.30
CA GLU A 72 -2.21 -14.29 9.70
C GLU A 72 -1.15 -13.19 9.78
N THR A 73 -0.13 -13.26 8.91
CA THR A 73 0.97 -12.28 8.86
C THR A 73 0.55 -10.96 8.20
N ALA A 74 -0.53 -10.94 7.43
CA ALA A 74 -1.06 -9.73 6.81
C ALA A 74 -1.98 -8.93 7.73
N LEU A 75 -2.58 -9.58 8.72
CA LEU A 75 -3.42 -8.95 9.74
C LEU A 75 -2.61 -8.24 10.83
N GLY A 76 -1.45 -8.79 11.21
CA GLY A 76 -0.55 -8.22 12.20
C GLY A 76 0.34 -7.13 11.63
#